data_AF-A0A136PBX8-F1
#
_entry.id   AF-A0A136PBX8-F1
#
_cell.length_a   1.000
_cell.length_b   1.000
_cell.length_c   1.000
_cell.angle_alpha   90.00
_cell.angle_beta   90.00
_cell.angle_gamma   90.00
#
_symmetry.space_group_name_H-M   'P 1'
#
loop_
_entity.id
_entity.type
_entity.pdbx_description
1 polymer ?
#
loop_
_entity_poly.entity_id
_entity_poly.type
_entity_poly.pdbx_seq_one_letter_code
_entity_poly.pdbx_strand_id
1 'polypeptide(L)' 'MVINFLVPDNFKLRIALPRDFPEIIKMYKNTVRTVNAKDYTPSQIEVWAEGAENKARWESAINEQYFVLAEDNTPLPSDQ' A
#
# COMPACT_ATOMS: atom_id res chain seq x y z
N MET A 1 -3.21 -3.21 -25.57
CA MET A 1 -2.03 -2.54 -24.98
C MET A 1 -1.64 -3.35 -23.76
N VAL A 2 -0.59 -4.16 -23.84
CA VAL A 2 -0.06 -4.88 -22.69
C VAL A 2 0.98 -3.98 -22.07
N ILE A 3 0.68 -3.39 -20.92
CA ILE A 3 1.68 -2.67 -20.15
C ILE A 3 2.55 -3.74 -19.48
N ASN A 4 3.73 -4.01 -20.05
CA ASN A 4 4.74 -4.83 -19.40
C ASN A 4 5.36 -3.96 -18.30
N PHE A 5 4.82 -4.05 -17.09
CA PHE A 5 5.57 -3.66 -15.90
C PHE A 5 6.72 -4.65 -15.73
N LEU A 6 7.96 -4.16 -15.59
CA LEU A 6 9.07 -4.97 -15.11
C LEU A 6 8.83 -5.21 -13.62
N VAL A 7 7.95 -6.16 -13.31
CA VAL A 7 7.80 -6.70 -11.96
C VAL A 7 8.96 -7.65 -11.76
N PRO A 8 9.87 -7.41 -10.80
CA PRO A 8 10.97 -8.34 -10.53
C PRO A 8 10.41 -9.73 -10.17
N ASP A 9 11.15 -10.81 -10.49
CA ASP A 9 10.67 -12.19 -10.32
C ASP A 9 10.25 -12.55 -8.88
N ASN A 10 10.78 -11.83 -7.87
CA ASN A 10 10.39 -12.03 -6.48
C ASN A 10 9.03 -11.42 -6.14
N PHE A 11 8.45 -10.58 -7.00
CA PHE A 11 7.15 -9.97 -6.77
C PHE A 11 6.03 -10.67 -7.53
N LYS A 12 4.92 -10.89 -6.85
CA LYS A 12 3.68 -11.40 -7.45
C LYS A 12 2.59 -10.33 -7.38
N LEU A 13 1.91 -10.12 -8.50
CA LEU A 13 0.72 -9.29 -8.53
C LEU A 13 -0.53 -10.12 -8.21
N ARG A 14 -1.43 -9.59 -7.38
CA ARG A 14 -2.76 -10.14 -7.15
C ARG A 14 -3.79 -9.07 -6.83
N ILE A 15 -5.07 -9.42 -6.96
CA ILE A 15 -6.17 -8.56 -6.48
C ILE A 15 -6.16 -8.53 -4.94
N ALA A 16 -6.37 -7.34 -4.39
CA ALA A 16 -6.52 -7.12 -2.95
C ALA A 16 -7.82 -7.75 -2.44
N LEU A 17 -7.82 -8.15 -1.18
CA LEU A 17 -8.96 -8.70 -0.47
C LEU A 17 -9.17 -7.89 0.80
N PRO A 18 -10.39 -7.84 1.37
CA PRO A 18 -10.67 -7.02 2.56
C PRO A 18 -9.72 -7.30 3.73
N ARG A 19 -9.22 -8.54 3.86
CA ARG A 19 -8.24 -8.92 4.88
C ARG A 19 -6.89 -8.22 4.75
N ASP A 20 -6.55 -7.67 3.59
CA ASP A 20 -5.30 -6.96 3.34
C ASP A 20 -5.32 -5.51 3.86
N PHE A 21 -6.48 -5.02 4.30
CA PHE A 21 -6.68 -3.66 4.79
C PHE A 21 -5.58 -3.19 5.78
N PRO A 22 -5.19 -3.97 6.81
CA PRO A 22 -4.16 -3.54 7.76
C PRO A 22 -2.79 -3.27 7.12
N GLU A 23 -2.37 -4.08 6.15
CA GLU A 23 -1.08 -3.87 5.48
C GLU A 23 -1.15 -2.76 4.42
N ILE A 24 -2.29 -2.62 3.72
CA ILE A 24 -2.54 -1.50 2.79
C ILE A 24 -2.43 -0.17 3.53
N ILE A 25 -3.10 -0.03 4.68
CA ILE A 25 -3.09 1.25 5.42
C ILE A 25 -1.71 1.56 6.01
N LYS A 26 -0.99 0.54 6.47
CA LYS A 26 0.39 0.67 6.95
C LYS A 26 1.31 1.14 5.82
N MET A 27 1.26 0.49 4.65
CA MET A 27 2.05 0.85 3.48
C MET A 27 1.74 2.28 3.00
N TYR A 28 0.46 2.65 2.94
CA TYR A 28 0.02 4.00 2.59
C TYR A 28 0.61 5.05 3.54
N LYS A 29 0.44 4.87 4.85
CA LYS A 29 0.94 5.81 5.86
C LYS A 29 2.46 5.94 5.82
N ASN A 30 3.15 4.81 5.67
CA ASN A 30 4.61 4.80 5.54
C ASN A 30 5.06 5.54 4.29
N THR A 31 4.37 5.37 3.16
CA THR A 31 4.68 6.08 1.91
C THR A 31 4.54 7.59 2.10
N VAL A 32 3.43 8.06 2.68
CA VAL A 32 3.22 9.48 2.98
C VAL A 32 4.36 10.00 3.86
N ARG A 33 4.68 9.31 4.97
CA ARG A 33 5.70 9.74 5.93
C ARG A 33 7.15 9.68 5.44
N THR A 34 7.45 8.88 4.41
CA THR A 34 8.85 8.65 3.98
C THR A 34 9.13 9.23 2.60
N VAL A 35 8.27 8.94 1.62
CA VAL A 35 8.47 9.37 0.24
C VAL A 35 8.06 10.83 0.08
N ASN A 36 6.87 11.19 0.57
CA ASN A 36 6.30 12.53 0.36
C ASN A 36 6.86 13.56 1.35
N ALA A 37 7.58 13.14 2.40
CA ALA A 37 8.17 14.04 3.39
C ALA A 37 9.15 15.08 2.82
N LYS A 38 9.57 14.93 1.56
CA LYS A 38 10.43 15.91 0.86
C LYS A 38 9.68 17.17 0.43
N ASP A 39 8.38 17.06 0.17
CA ASP A 39 7.59 18.12 -0.47
C ASP A 39 6.56 18.76 0.47
N TYR A 40 6.37 18.19 1.66
CA TYR A 40 5.34 18.60 2.61
C TYR A 40 5.92 18.82 4.01
N THR A 41 5.34 19.77 4.73
CA THR A 41 5.70 20.03 6.13
C THR A 41 5.30 18.86 7.04
N PRO A 42 5.95 18.67 8.21
CA PRO A 42 5.58 17.61 9.15
C PRO A 42 4.09 17.62 9.55
N SER A 43 3.49 18.80 9.73
CA SER A 43 2.07 18.92 10.07
C SER A 43 1.16 18.44 8.93
N GLN A 44 1.49 18.74 7.68
CA GLN A 44 0.73 18.25 6.52
C GLN A 44 0.86 16.74 6.36
N ILE A 45 2.06 16.19 6.60
CA ILE A 45 2.33 14.76 6.54
C ILE A 45 1.48 14.00 7.56
N GLU A 46 1.43 14.46 8.82
CA GLU A 46 0.65 13.76 9.85
C GLU A 46 -0.85 13.83 9.58
N VAL A 47 -1.39 15.01 9.24
CA VAL A 47 -2.82 15.12 8.88
C VAL A 47 -3.18 14.23 7.69
N TRP A 48 -2.30 14.14 6.69
CA TRP A 48 -2.52 13.29 5.52
C TRP A 48 -2.45 11.79 5.87
N ALA A 49 -1.45 11.37 6.62
CA ALA A 49 -1.28 9.97 7.02
C ALA A 49 -2.45 9.50 7.91
N GLU A 50 -2.86 10.31 8.90
CA GLU A 50 -3.98 9.99 9.79
C GLU A 50 -5.33 10.04 9.10
N GLY A 51 -5.50 10.91 8.09
CA GLY A 51 -6.74 11.00 7.29
C GLY A 51 -7.11 9.71 6.54
N ALA A 52 -6.20 8.73 6.48
CA ALA A 52 -6.43 7.44 5.86
C ALA A 52 -7.16 6.42 6.77
N GLU A 53 -7.47 6.74 8.04
CA GLU A 53 -8.11 5.81 8.99
C GLU A 53 -9.60 5.53 8.74
N ASN A 54 -10.16 5.91 7.59
CA ASN A 54 -11.53 5.55 7.20
C ASN A 54 -11.60 4.13 6.62
N LYS A 55 -11.71 3.12 7.49
CA LYS A 55 -11.78 1.70 7.10
C LYS A 55 -12.84 1.39 6.03
N ALA A 56 -14.06 1.93 6.17
CA ALA A 56 -15.16 1.66 5.24
C ALA A 56 -14.84 2.11 3.80
N ARG A 57 -14.15 3.25 3.64
CA ARG A 57 -13.69 3.72 2.33
C ARG A 57 -12.72 2.75 1.68
N TRP A 58 -11.80 2.17 2.45
CA TRP A 58 -10.83 1.20 1.92
C TRP A 58 -11.49 -0.13 1.59
N GLU A 59 -12.40 -0.62 2.42
CA GLU A 59 -13.15 -1.85 2.12
C GLU A 59 -13.99 -1.69 0.85
N SER A 60 -14.66 -0.54 0.66
CA SER A 60 -15.36 -0.22 -0.58
C SER A 60 -14.41 -0.17 -1.78
N ALA A 61 -13.27 0.54 -1.66
CA ALA A 61 -12.28 0.58 -2.74
C ALA A 61 -11.73 -0.82 -3.11
N ILE A 62 -11.44 -1.67 -2.12
CA ILE A 62 -10.95 -3.03 -2.33
C ILE A 62 -11.99 -3.91 -3.02
N ASN A 63 -13.28 -3.76 -2.68
CA ASN A 63 -14.35 -4.59 -3.22
C ASN A 63 -14.88 -4.11 -4.57
N GLU A 64 -14.86 -2.80 -4.82
CA GLU A 64 -15.55 -2.18 -5.96
C GLU A 64 -14.60 -1.71 -7.07
N GLN A 65 -13.30 -1.57 -6.77
CA GLN A 65 -12.29 -1.11 -7.74
C GLN A 65 -11.30 -2.22 -8.09
N TYR A 66 -10.55 -2.01 -9.17
CA TYR A 66 -9.45 -2.90 -9.54
C TYR A 66 -8.22 -2.61 -8.66
N PHE A 67 -8.27 -3.13 -7.43
CA PHE A 67 -7.24 -2.91 -6.43
C PHE A 67 -6.18 -4.01 -6.51
N VAL A 68 -4.97 -3.68 -6.96
CA VAL A 68 -3.87 -4.64 -7.19
C VAL A 68 -2.78 -4.45 -6.14
N LEU A 69 -2.29 -5.55 -5.58
CA LEU A 69 -1.14 -5.59 -4.68
C LEU A 69 0.05 -6.24 -5.39
N ALA A 70 1.25 -5.73 -5.10
CA ALA A 70 2.50 -6.39 -5.39
C ALA A 70 3.04 -6.99 -4.08
N GLU A 71 3.15 -8.31 -4.03
CA GLU A 71 3.65 -9.04 -2.86
C GLU A 71 5.08 -9.48 -3.10
N ASP A 72 5.99 -9.12 -2.18
CA ASP A 72 7.34 -9.65 -2.18
C ASP A 72 7.31 -11.08 -1.62
N ASN A 73 7.68 -12.06 -2.46
CA ASN A 73 7.83 -13.46 -2.06
C ASN A 73 9.23 -13.78 -1.53
N THR A 74 10.08 -12.77 -1.32
CA THR A 74 11.35 -12.96 -0.62
C THR A 74 11.03 -13.49 0.78
N PRO A 75 11.51 -14.68 1.15
CA PRO A 75 11.30 -15.21 2.49
C PRO A 75 11.76 -14.19 3.52
N LEU A 76 10.93 -13.95 4.54
CA LEU A 76 11.38 -13.19 5.70
C LEU A 76 12.62 -13.89 6.26
N PRO A 77 13.65 -13.13 6.70
CA PRO A 77 14.82 -13.70 7.36
C PRO A 77 14.37 -14.66 8.47
N SER A 78 15.03 -15.82 8.57
CA SER A 78 14.66 -16.90 9.52
C SER A 78 14.72 -16.50 11.00
N ASP A 79 15.25 -15.31 11.27
CA ASP A 79 15.48 -14.68 12.56
C ASP A 79 14.48 -13.55 12.88
N GLN A 80 13.39 -13.41 12.11
CA GLN A 80 12.22 -12.59 12.46
C GLN A 80 10.95 -13.41 12.71
#